data_AF-A0A836XGX5-F1
#
_entry.id   AF-A0A836XGX5-F1
#
_cell.length_a   1.000
_cell.length_b   1.000
_cell.length_c   1.000
_cell.angle_alpha   90.00
_cell.angle_beta   90.00
_cell.angle_gamma   90.00
#
_symmetry.space_group_name_H-M   'P 1'
#
loop_
_entity.id
_entity.type
_entity.pdbx_description
1 polymer ?
#
loop_
_entity_poly.entity_id
_entity_poly.type
_entity_poly.pdbx_seq_one_letter_code
_entity_poly.pdbx_strand_id
1 'polypeptide(L)'
;MHIREATNGDYIVRNVPVLHWFIVSLILSVMAVLYATDLGQWWVWTVFIVMLAGMMVRNTSFTITTTFSVNDLKIRTEHRTLFGTKRREVDFSAVHKVDFEIEQWGRRSQGPPRTSLALSTLDEKMDEDRFEVFVMAKLDQGEIVADRITKILTPYLAPEIPETTSIPPWFGNEAPSRLYDLCRMHSSETCFFLRLEDMDESRQTVMATELSLPKDEKIVAFQDLTKERSGERGIAVGCGGLYWKNGFFTGSKICWISWENFVDAEVNTDPSDADVWIAPSMQIGLGEESQQKTVYELLLAIQDELRQMRDQHSGSVATSPR
;
A
#
# COMPACT_ATOMS: atom_id res chain seq x y z
N MET A 1 9.81 -6.90 24.46
CA MET A 1 9.75 -7.15 23.00
C MET A 1 11.09 -7.76 22.59
N HIS A 2 11.07 -8.78 21.73
CA HIS A 2 12.29 -9.36 21.17
C HIS A 2 12.21 -9.26 19.66
N ILE A 3 13.26 -8.67 19.09
CA ILE A 3 13.41 -8.50 17.65
C ILE A 3 14.62 -9.33 17.27
N ARG A 4 14.47 -10.18 16.27
CA ARG A 4 15.53 -11.05 15.81
C ARG A 4 15.48 -11.16 14.29
N GLU A 5 16.58 -10.82 13.66
CA GLU A 5 16.84 -11.22 12.28
C GLU A 5 17.28 -12.68 12.29
N ALA A 6 16.56 -13.52 11.56
CA ALA A 6 16.90 -14.91 11.38
C ALA A 6 18.03 -15.05 10.34
N THR A 7 18.73 -16.19 10.36
CA THR A 7 19.87 -16.42 9.45
C THR A 7 19.49 -16.47 7.97
N ASN A 8 18.21 -16.66 7.66
CA ASN A 8 17.65 -16.65 6.31
C ASN A 8 17.19 -15.25 5.85
N GLY A 9 17.46 -14.20 6.64
CA GLY A 9 17.03 -12.83 6.36
C GLY A 9 15.62 -12.50 6.85
N ASP A 10 14.86 -13.46 7.38
CA ASP A 10 13.53 -13.19 7.90
C ASP A 10 13.60 -12.31 9.14
N TYR A 11 12.64 -11.40 9.26
CA TYR A 11 12.57 -10.50 10.40
C TYR A 11 11.46 -10.95 11.35
N ILE A 12 11.81 -11.35 12.57
CA ILE A 12 10.86 -11.85 13.56
C ILE A 12 10.69 -10.80 14.66
N VAL A 13 9.48 -10.28 14.76
CA VAL A 13 9.03 -9.36 15.78
C VAL A 13 8.14 -10.10 16.78
N ARG A 14 8.64 -10.32 18.00
CA ARG A 14 7.88 -10.95 19.08
C ARG A 14 7.47 -9.94 20.13
N ASN A 15 6.17 -9.72 20.26
CA ASN A 15 5.57 -8.92 21.31
C ASN A 15 4.93 -9.81 22.39
N VAL A 16 5.31 -9.57 23.64
CA VAL A 16 4.74 -10.24 24.82
C VAL A 16 4.07 -9.16 25.67
N PRO A 17 2.74 -9.03 25.63
CA PRO A 17 2.03 -8.02 26.39
C PRO A 17 2.23 -8.18 27.90
N VAL A 18 2.45 -7.05 28.58
CA VAL A 18 2.70 -6.97 30.03
C VAL A 18 1.55 -7.59 30.85
N LEU A 19 0.32 -7.57 30.30
CA LEU A 19 -0.87 -8.10 30.95
C LEU A 19 -0.74 -9.59 31.30
N HIS A 20 0.03 -10.37 30.53
CA HIS A 20 0.24 -11.80 30.81
C HIS A 20 0.88 -12.03 32.19
N TRP A 21 1.95 -11.30 32.50
CA TRP A 21 2.66 -11.45 33.79
C TRP A 21 1.84 -10.94 34.96
N PHE A 22 1.08 -9.85 34.76
CA PHE A 22 0.15 -9.37 35.78
C PHE A 22 -0.90 -10.44 36.12
N ILE A 23 -1.46 -11.08 35.11
CA ILE A 23 -2.45 -12.15 35.30
C ILE A 23 -1.82 -13.37 35.98
N VAL A 24 -0.67 -13.85 35.50
CA VAL A 24 0.04 -14.98 36.14
C VAL A 24 0.33 -14.67 37.60
N SER A 25 0.83 -13.46 37.89
CA SER A 25 1.07 -13.00 39.26
C SER A 25 -0.21 -12.94 40.09
N LEU A 26 -1.33 -12.49 39.51
CA LEU A 26 -2.61 -12.41 40.19
C LEU A 26 -3.17 -13.79 40.54
N ILE A 27 -3.10 -14.75 39.60
CA ILE A 27 -3.51 -16.14 39.80
C ILE A 27 -2.67 -16.77 40.91
N LEU A 28 -1.34 -16.61 40.88
CA LEU A 28 -0.45 -17.12 41.90
C LEU A 28 -0.76 -16.51 43.29
N SER A 29 -1.03 -15.20 43.36
CA SER A 29 -1.44 -14.54 44.59
C SER A 29 -2.76 -15.07 45.15
N VAL A 30 -3.77 -15.28 44.30
CA VAL A 30 -5.06 -15.87 44.72
C VAL A 30 -4.87 -17.30 45.23
N MET A 31 -4.07 -18.12 44.52
CA MET A 31 -3.77 -19.49 44.94
C MET A 31 -2.99 -19.53 46.27
N ALA A 32 -2.05 -18.62 46.48
CA ALA A 32 -1.31 -18.51 47.74
C ALA A 32 -2.21 -18.12 48.92
N VAL A 33 -3.16 -17.21 48.71
CA VAL A 33 -4.16 -16.81 49.73
C VAL A 33 -5.10 -17.97 50.05
N LEU A 34 -5.59 -18.69 49.03
CA LEU A 34 -6.40 -19.89 49.22
C LEU A 34 -5.66 -20.97 50.01
N TYR A 35 -4.37 -21.19 49.72
CA TYR A 35 -3.55 -22.15 50.45
C TYR A 35 -3.31 -21.72 51.91
N ALA A 36 -3.02 -20.45 52.15
CA ALA A 36 -2.68 -19.95 53.48
C ALA A 36 -3.88 -19.83 54.44
N THR A 37 -5.10 -19.65 53.91
CA THR A 37 -6.27 -19.37 54.74
C THR A 37 -7.06 -20.62 55.15
N ASP A 38 -6.76 -21.79 54.57
CA ASP A 38 -7.42 -23.09 54.83
C ASP A 38 -8.97 -23.02 54.82
N LEU A 39 -9.51 -21.96 54.22
CA LEU A 39 -10.91 -21.62 54.20
C LEU A 39 -11.41 -21.85 52.78
N GLY A 40 -12.21 -22.91 52.62
CA GLY A 40 -13.02 -23.19 51.43
C GLY A 40 -14.12 -22.15 51.21
N GLN A 41 -13.76 -20.87 51.24
CA GLN A 41 -14.66 -19.76 51.02
C GLN A 41 -14.98 -19.68 49.53
N TRP A 42 -16.16 -20.19 49.20
CA TRP A 42 -16.75 -20.26 47.85
C TRP A 42 -16.68 -18.94 47.07
N TRP A 43 -16.69 -17.78 47.75
CA TRP A 43 -16.62 -16.48 47.09
C TRP A 43 -15.28 -16.23 46.38
N VAL A 44 -14.17 -16.79 46.87
CA VAL A 44 -12.85 -16.67 46.21
C VAL A 44 -12.87 -17.39 44.87
N TRP A 45 -13.47 -18.58 44.83
CA TRP A 45 -13.71 -19.33 43.59
C TRP A 45 -14.60 -18.55 42.63
N THR A 46 -15.65 -17.89 43.12
CA THR A 46 -16.51 -17.03 42.29
C THR A 46 -15.73 -15.88 41.66
N VAL A 47 -14.90 -15.17 42.43
CA VAL A 47 -14.06 -14.08 41.91
C VAL A 47 -13.07 -14.61 40.86
N PHE A 48 -12.44 -15.74 41.13
CA PHE A 48 -11.51 -16.38 40.19
C PHE A 48 -12.21 -16.79 38.88
N ILE A 49 -13.38 -17.40 38.96
CA ILE A 49 -14.19 -17.79 37.79
C ILE A 49 -14.63 -16.56 37.00
N VAL A 50 -15.08 -15.48 37.66
CA VAL A 50 -15.48 -14.24 36.99
C VAL A 50 -14.29 -13.57 36.30
N MET A 51 -13.10 -13.59 36.91
CA MET A 51 -11.86 -13.12 36.26
C MET A 51 -11.51 -13.96 35.03
N LEU A 52 -11.53 -15.28 35.14
CA LEU A 52 -11.30 -16.19 34.02
C LEU A 52 -12.31 -15.96 32.90
N ALA A 53 -13.60 -15.83 33.24
CA ALA A 53 -14.65 -15.55 32.28
C ALA A 53 -14.44 -14.19 31.60
N GLY A 54 -14.10 -13.14 32.35
CA GLY A 54 -13.76 -11.83 31.81
C GLY A 54 -12.56 -11.88 30.86
N MET A 55 -11.55 -12.68 31.19
CA MET A 55 -10.40 -12.93 30.31
C MET A 55 -10.79 -13.70 29.04
N MET A 56 -11.64 -14.72 29.16
CA MET A 56 -12.16 -15.49 28.02
C MET A 56 -12.97 -14.60 27.08
N VAL A 57 -13.83 -13.73 27.64
CA VAL A 57 -14.64 -12.77 26.87
C VAL A 57 -13.77 -11.76 26.13
N ARG A 58 -12.69 -11.27 26.73
CA ARG A 58 -11.80 -10.31 26.08
C ARG A 58 -10.87 -10.92 25.03
N ASN A 59 -10.76 -12.25 24.93
CA ASN A 59 -9.92 -12.96 23.96
C ASN A 59 -8.52 -12.32 23.75
N THR A 60 -7.88 -11.93 24.86
CA THR A 60 -6.61 -11.19 24.80
C THR A 60 -5.49 -12.11 24.29
N SER A 61 -4.79 -11.67 23.24
CA SER A 61 -3.62 -12.38 22.72
C SER A 61 -2.46 -12.31 23.73
N PHE A 62 -1.85 -13.44 24.07
CA PHE A 62 -0.71 -13.52 25.01
C PHE A 62 0.65 -13.32 24.37
N THR A 63 0.74 -13.58 23.08
CA THR A 63 1.97 -13.37 22.32
C THR A 63 1.53 -13.13 20.89
N ILE A 64 2.05 -12.05 20.33
CA ILE A 64 1.89 -11.74 18.91
C ILE A 64 3.28 -11.87 18.32
N THR A 65 3.43 -12.75 17.34
CA THR A 65 4.68 -12.92 16.60
C THR A 65 4.41 -12.58 15.15
N THR A 66 5.00 -11.51 14.66
CA THR A 66 4.96 -11.11 13.26
C THR A 66 6.29 -11.46 12.62
N THR A 67 6.24 -12.21 11.54
CA THR A 67 7.40 -12.66 10.77
C THR A 67 7.29 -12.08 9.37
N PHE A 68 8.29 -11.29 8.98
CA PHE A 68 8.46 -10.81 7.61
C PHE A 68 9.35 -11.83 6.90
N SER A 69 8.74 -12.74 6.14
CA SER A 69 9.44 -13.74 5.35
C SER A 69 9.89 -13.12 4.03
N VAL A 70 11.17 -12.80 3.92
CA VAL A 70 11.73 -12.16 2.71
C VAL A 70 11.77 -13.14 1.54
N ASN A 71 11.92 -14.44 1.83
CA ASN A 71 11.97 -15.46 0.78
C ASN A 71 10.59 -15.78 0.22
N ASP A 72 9.55 -15.76 1.07
CA ASP A 72 8.18 -16.05 0.64
C ASP A 72 7.39 -14.79 0.25
N LEU A 73 7.97 -13.60 0.43
CA LEU A 73 7.31 -12.29 0.22
C LEU A 73 6.01 -12.13 1.02
N LYS A 74 6.01 -12.67 2.25
CA LYS A 74 4.82 -12.75 3.11
C LYS A 74 5.08 -12.23 4.51
N ILE A 75 4.10 -11.52 5.05
CA ILE A 75 3.97 -11.16 6.46
C ILE A 75 3.09 -12.19 7.12
N ARG A 76 3.65 -12.98 8.04
CA ARG A 76 2.91 -13.96 8.82
C ARG A 76 2.78 -13.49 10.24
N THR A 77 1.56 -13.43 10.76
CA THR A 77 1.31 -13.08 12.15
C THR A 77 0.60 -14.19 12.88
N GLU A 78 1.23 -14.64 13.95
CA GLU A 78 0.68 -15.62 14.87
C GLU A 78 0.25 -14.94 16.18
N HIS A 79 -1.06 -14.98 16.44
CA HIS A 79 -1.66 -14.59 17.71
C HIS A 79 -1.89 -15.84 18.55
N ARG A 80 -1.16 -15.98 19.65
CA ARG A 80 -1.42 -17.04 20.64
C ARG A 80 -2.44 -16.54 21.65
N THR A 81 -3.64 -17.14 21.66
CA THR A 81 -4.71 -16.85 22.63
C THR A 81 -4.87 -18.03 23.59
N LEU A 82 -5.81 -17.93 24.55
CA LEU A 82 -6.15 -19.05 25.44
C LEU A 82 -6.66 -20.28 24.69
N PHE A 83 -7.29 -20.06 23.53
CA PHE A 83 -8.01 -21.10 22.78
C PHE A 83 -7.25 -21.62 21.57
N GLY A 84 -5.99 -21.22 21.39
CA GLY A 84 -5.14 -21.72 20.33
C GLY A 84 -4.31 -20.63 19.67
N THR A 85 -3.89 -20.90 18.44
CA THR A 85 -3.10 -19.96 17.63
C THR A 85 -3.95 -19.50 16.45
N LYS A 86 -4.26 -18.20 16.38
CA LYS A 86 -4.84 -17.58 15.20
C LYS A 86 -3.69 -17.12 14.30
N ARG A 87 -3.65 -17.61 13.06
CA ARG A 87 -2.64 -17.24 12.07
C ARG A 87 -3.27 -16.33 11.02
N ARG A 88 -2.51 -15.35 10.57
CA ARG A 88 -2.82 -14.53 9.40
C ARG A 88 -1.58 -14.45 8.53
N GLU A 89 -1.75 -14.53 7.23
CA GLU A 89 -0.69 -14.30 6.26
C GLU A 89 -1.15 -13.20 5.30
N VAL A 90 -0.24 -12.30 4.94
CA VAL A 90 -0.49 -11.19 4.02
C VAL A 90 0.72 -11.08 3.09
N ASP A 91 0.50 -10.98 1.78
CA ASP A 91 1.58 -10.78 0.81
C ASP A 91 2.15 -9.35 0.90
N PHE A 92 3.44 -9.17 0.62
CA PHE A 92 4.07 -7.84 0.66
C PHE A 92 3.40 -6.84 -0.30
N SER A 93 2.90 -7.32 -1.43
CA SER A 93 2.14 -6.53 -2.40
C SER A 93 0.81 -5.99 -1.86
N ALA A 94 0.24 -6.62 -0.83
CA ALA A 94 -1.00 -6.16 -0.20
C ALA A 94 -0.78 -5.07 0.86
N VAL A 95 0.48 -4.80 1.22
CA VAL A 95 0.83 -3.70 2.14
C VAL A 95 0.85 -2.40 1.36
N HIS A 96 -0.07 -1.48 1.65
CA HIS A 96 -0.14 -0.22 0.94
C HIS A 96 0.49 0.95 1.69
N LYS A 97 0.61 0.84 3.02
CA LYS A 97 1.17 1.91 3.84
C LYS A 97 1.88 1.32 5.05
N VAL A 98 3.03 1.91 5.34
CA VAL A 98 3.83 1.61 6.53
C VAL A 98 3.89 2.90 7.33
N ASP A 99 3.10 2.97 8.39
CA ASP A 99 3.08 4.10 9.30
C ASP A 99 3.95 3.81 10.52
N PHE A 100 4.84 4.74 10.82
CA PHE A 100 5.63 4.71 12.04
C PHE A 100 5.18 5.85 12.94
N GLU A 101 4.46 5.51 14.01
CA GLU A 101 3.93 6.49 14.95
C GLU A 101 4.72 6.44 16.26
N ILE A 102 5.04 7.60 16.83
CA ILE A 102 5.64 7.71 18.16
C ILE A 102 4.51 7.99 19.16
N GLU A 103 4.08 6.95 19.88
CA GLU A 103 3.05 7.05 20.91
C GLU A 103 3.64 7.34 22.30
N GLN A 104 3.13 8.39 22.94
CA GLN A 104 3.33 8.62 24.37
C GLN A 104 2.16 8.02 25.17
N TRP A 105 2.41 6.93 25.90
CA TRP A 105 1.38 6.29 26.70
C TRP A 105 1.20 6.96 28.07
N GLY A 106 -0.02 7.41 28.36
CA GLY A 106 -0.47 7.85 29.69
C GLY A 106 -0.74 9.36 29.80
N ARG A 107 -1.69 9.76 30.68
CA ARG A 107 -2.06 11.17 30.93
C ARG A 107 -0.94 12.03 31.51
N ARG A 108 0.15 11.42 31.98
CA ARG A 108 1.37 12.10 32.43
C ARG A 108 2.49 11.63 31.51
N SER A 109 2.95 12.53 30.64
CA SER A 109 4.03 12.40 29.63
C SER A 109 5.42 12.07 30.22
N GLN A 110 5.50 11.23 31.27
CA GLN A 110 6.74 10.89 31.97
C GLN A 110 7.27 9.50 31.62
N GLY A 111 6.55 8.70 30.83
CA GLY A 111 7.06 7.45 30.29
C GLY A 111 7.97 7.71 29.08
N PRO A 112 9.00 6.87 28.83
CA PRO A 112 9.76 6.94 27.59
C PRO A 112 8.82 6.72 26.39
N PRO A 113 8.95 7.51 25.32
CA PRO A 113 8.13 7.35 24.12
C PRO A 113 8.29 5.94 23.56
N ARG A 114 7.19 5.38 23.07
CA ARG A 114 7.19 4.09 22.39
C ARG A 114 6.87 4.34 20.94
N THR A 115 7.44 3.53 20.09
CA THR A 115 7.11 3.52 18.67
C THR A 115 6.01 2.51 18.43
N SER A 116 5.21 2.68 17.39
CA SER A 116 4.30 1.68 16.85
C SER A 116 4.50 1.65 15.33
N LEU A 117 4.45 0.46 14.76
CA LEU A 117 4.53 0.26 13.32
C LEU A 117 3.17 -0.26 12.86
N ALA A 118 2.36 0.60 12.26
CA ALA A 118 1.11 0.17 11.67
C ALA A 118 1.36 -0.20 10.21
N LEU A 119 0.95 -1.41 9.82
CA LEU A 119 0.88 -1.80 8.43
C LEU A 119 -0.58 -1.75 8.02
N SER A 120 -0.91 -0.93 7.04
CA SER A 120 -2.25 -0.98 6.47
C SER A 120 -2.25 -1.96 5.31
N THR A 121 -3.10 -2.98 5.43
CA THR A 121 -3.22 -4.09 4.47
C THR A 121 -4.63 -4.14 3.95
N LEU A 122 -4.79 -4.54 2.70
CA LEU A 122 -6.10 -4.83 2.13
C LEU A 122 -6.30 -6.35 2.11
N ASP A 123 -7.39 -6.83 2.70
CA ASP A 123 -7.78 -8.25 2.69
C ASP A 123 -8.59 -8.58 1.41
N GLU A 124 -8.67 -9.85 1.03
CA GLU A 124 -9.46 -10.38 -0.11
C GLU A 124 -10.94 -9.94 -0.07
N LYS A 125 -11.46 -9.68 1.14
CA LYS A 125 -12.84 -9.25 1.38
C LYS A 125 -13.05 -7.75 1.47
N MET A 126 -12.02 -6.94 1.20
CA MET A 126 -12.22 -5.52 0.97
C MET A 126 -12.68 -4.75 2.23
N ASP A 127 -12.28 -5.21 3.41
CA ASP A 127 -12.32 -4.37 4.61
C ASP A 127 -10.91 -3.82 4.82
N GLU A 128 -10.79 -2.51 5.10
CA GLU A 128 -9.53 -1.91 5.53
C GLU A 128 -9.17 -2.52 6.89
N ASP A 129 -8.44 -3.61 6.83
CA ASP A 129 -7.99 -4.28 8.03
C ASP A 129 -6.63 -3.67 8.38
N ARG A 130 -6.68 -2.65 9.25
CA ARG A 130 -5.49 -2.05 9.82
C ARG A 130 -4.72 -3.15 10.55
N PHE A 131 -3.66 -3.62 9.92
CA PHE A 131 -2.79 -4.63 10.49
C PHE A 131 -1.79 -3.95 11.43
N GLU A 132 -2.23 -3.67 12.65
CA GLU A 132 -1.37 -3.06 13.66
C GLU A 132 -0.29 -4.05 14.11
N VAL A 133 0.91 -3.95 13.53
CA VAL A 133 2.11 -4.64 14.01
C VAL A 133 2.68 -3.84 15.17
N PHE A 134 2.16 -4.06 16.38
CA PHE A 134 2.65 -3.36 17.56
C PHE A 134 4.15 -3.60 17.82
N VAL A 135 4.98 -2.67 17.35
CA VAL A 135 6.41 -2.61 17.62
C VAL A 135 6.67 -1.76 18.86
N MET A 136 6.30 -2.28 20.04
CA MET A 136 6.65 -1.61 21.31
C MET A 136 8.14 -1.75 21.64
N ALA A 137 8.97 -1.03 20.90
CA ALA A 137 10.41 -0.92 21.09
C ALA A 137 10.76 0.38 21.82
N LYS A 138 11.99 0.46 22.35
CA LYS A 138 12.59 1.77 22.67
C LYS A 138 12.72 2.55 21.36
N LEU A 139 12.65 3.88 21.42
CA LEU A 139 12.66 4.76 20.23
C LEU A 139 13.80 4.41 19.24
N ASP A 140 15.02 4.24 19.74
CA ASP A 140 16.21 3.86 18.97
C ASP A 140 16.07 2.52 18.25
N GLN A 141 15.53 1.51 18.95
CA GLN A 141 15.30 0.19 18.37
C GLN A 141 14.12 0.19 17.40
N GLY A 142 13.10 1.02 17.66
CA GLY A 142 11.92 1.17 16.82
C GLY A 142 12.28 1.74 15.45
N GLU A 143 13.09 2.80 15.42
CA GLU A 143 13.54 3.44 14.18
C GLU A 143 14.34 2.48 13.30
N ILE A 144 15.28 1.72 13.88
CA ILE A 144 16.08 0.71 13.15
C ILE A 144 15.17 -0.35 12.51
N VAL A 145 14.14 -0.78 13.24
CA VAL A 145 13.18 -1.79 12.77
C VAL A 145 12.30 -1.25 11.67
N ALA A 146 11.80 -0.02 11.83
CA ALA A 146 11.00 0.66 10.83
C ALA A 146 11.80 0.84 9.55
N ASP A 147 13.02 1.36 9.61
CA ASP A 147 13.89 1.51 8.44
C ASP A 147 14.14 0.18 7.72
N ARG A 148 14.38 -0.90 8.47
CA ARG A 148 14.60 -2.23 7.90
C ARG A 148 13.35 -2.79 7.23
N ILE A 149 12.19 -2.70 7.88
CA ILE A 149 10.92 -3.17 7.32
C ILE A 149 10.53 -2.33 6.11
N THR A 150 10.66 -1.00 6.21
CA THR A 150 10.47 -0.09 5.07
C THR A 150 11.36 -0.54 3.93
N LYS A 151 12.66 -0.75 4.12
CA LYS A 151 13.57 -1.21 3.07
C LYS A 151 13.17 -2.55 2.43
N ILE A 152 12.62 -3.48 3.22
CA ILE A 152 12.12 -4.77 2.72
C ILE A 152 10.86 -4.56 1.87
N LEU A 153 9.98 -3.63 2.28
CA LEU A 153 8.71 -3.37 1.64
C LEU A 153 8.79 -2.34 0.51
N THR A 154 9.81 -1.47 0.47
CA THR A 154 9.97 -0.39 -0.53
C THR A 154 9.83 -0.88 -1.97
N PRO A 155 10.37 -2.06 -2.38
CA PRO A 155 10.16 -2.56 -3.74
C PRO A 155 8.71 -2.90 -4.08
N TYR A 156 7.85 -3.06 -3.07
CA TYR A 156 6.44 -3.43 -3.18
C TYR A 156 5.49 -2.27 -2.86
N LEU A 157 6.00 -1.22 -2.19
CA LEU A 157 5.25 0.01 -1.97
C LEU A 157 5.14 0.78 -3.28
N ALA A 158 4.01 1.47 -3.46
CA ALA A 158 3.86 2.34 -4.61
C ALA A 158 4.90 3.46 -4.52
N PRO A 159 5.65 3.73 -5.60
CA PRO A 159 6.55 4.88 -5.62
C PRO A 159 5.71 6.13 -5.39
N GLU A 160 6.19 7.02 -4.52
CA GLU A 160 5.57 8.32 -4.35
C GLU A 160 5.54 9.05 -5.69
N ILE A 161 4.41 9.70 -5.98
CA ILE A 161 4.32 10.60 -7.12
C ILE A 161 5.28 11.77 -6.82
N PRO A 162 6.22 12.09 -7.72
CA PRO A 162 7.18 13.15 -7.45
C PRO A 162 6.45 14.49 -7.30
N GLU A 163 6.93 15.34 -6.38
CA GLU A 163 6.33 16.67 -6.18
C GLU A 163 6.42 17.57 -7.42
N THR A 164 7.42 17.30 -8.27
CA THR A 164 7.72 18.01 -9.51
C THR A 164 7.80 17.07 -10.69
N THR A 165 7.27 17.52 -11.81
CA THR A 165 7.20 16.75 -13.05
C THR A 165 8.58 16.62 -13.69
N SER A 166 9.05 15.39 -13.89
CA SER A 166 10.28 15.11 -14.64
C SER A 166 9.94 14.77 -16.09
N ILE A 167 10.15 15.74 -16.99
CA ILE A 167 9.94 15.55 -18.43
C ILE A 167 11.25 15.07 -19.06
N PRO A 168 11.30 13.90 -19.72
CA PRO A 168 12.52 13.42 -20.36
C PRO A 168 13.00 14.39 -21.45
N PRO A 169 14.32 14.55 -21.66
CA PRO A 169 14.86 15.50 -22.65
C PRO A 169 14.48 15.16 -24.10
N TRP A 170 14.16 13.89 -24.38
CA TRP A 170 13.67 13.42 -25.68
C TRP A 170 12.16 13.67 -25.88
N PHE A 171 11.43 14.04 -24.83
CA PHE A 171 10.01 14.42 -24.89
C PHE A 171 9.89 15.88 -25.37
N GLY A 172 10.19 16.10 -26.65
CA GLY A 172 10.21 17.43 -27.26
C GLY A 172 8.83 18.11 -27.36
N ASN A 173 8.82 19.33 -27.89
CA ASN A 173 7.61 20.17 -27.99
C ASN A 173 6.47 19.56 -28.83
N GLU A 174 6.78 18.63 -29.74
CA GLU A 174 5.78 17.93 -30.57
C GLU A 174 5.11 16.74 -29.86
N ALA A 175 5.74 16.20 -28.80
CA ALA A 175 5.28 14.99 -28.13
C ALA A 175 3.86 15.13 -27.55
N PRO A 176 3.50 16.23 -26.85
CA PRO A 176 2.13 16.43 -26.38
C PRO A 176 1.09 16.36 -27.50
N SER A 177 1.34 17.00 -28.65
CA SER A 177 0.37 16.97 -29.76
C SER A 177 0.19 15.57 -30.34
N ARG A 178 1.27 14.80 -30.49
CA ARG A 178 1.18 13.44 -31.04
C ARG A 178 0.50 12.48 -30.08
N LEU A 179 0.80 12.56 -28.78
CA LEU A 179 0.10 11.77 -27.76
C LEU A 179 -1.38 12.12 -27.71
N TYR A 180 -1.74 13.40 -27.79
CA TYR A 180 -3.13 13.81 -27.86
C TYR A 180 -3.84 13.19 -29.07
N ASP A 181 -3.21 13.22 -30.25
CA ASP A 181 -3.79 12.62 -31.46
C ASP A 181 -3.97 11.10 -31.31
N LEU A 182 -3.03 10.39 -30.69
CA LEU A 182 -3.17 8.97 -30.37
C LEU A 182 -4.34 8.67 -29.43
N CYS A 183 -4.45 9.43 -28.34
CA CYS A 183 -5.57 9.33 -27.40
C CYS A 183 -6.91 9.55 -28.11
N ARG A 184 -6.98 10.58 -28.96
CA ARG A 184 -8.18 10.88 -29.74
C ARG A 184 -8.52 9.77 -30.75
N MET A 185 -7.54 9.19 -31.43
CA MET A 185 -7.76 8.10 -32.38
C MET A 185 -8.27 6.82 -31.72
N HIS A 186 -7.85 6.54 -30.50
CA HIS A 186 -8.33 5.39 -29.72
C HIS A 186 -9.57 5.73 -28.86
N SER A 187 -10.11 6.94 -29.00
CA SER A 187 -11.33 7.31 -28.31
C SER A 187 -12.51 6.50 -28.87
N SER A 188 -13.30 5.91 -27.99
CA SER A 188 -14.50 5.14 -28.31
C SER A 188 -15.69 5.60 -27.46
N GLU A 189 -16.86 5.00 -27.69
CA GLU A 189 -18.04 5.24 -26.84
C GLU A 189 -17.81 4.79 -25.38
N THR A 190 -16.97 3.78 -25.15
CA THR A 190 -16.63 3.24 -23.83
C THR A 190 -15.38 3.87 -23.22
N CYS A 191 -14.58 4.57 -24.02
CA CYS A 191 -13.27 5.10 -23.68
C CYS A 191 -13.13 6.49 -24.32
N PHE A 192 -13.69 7.52 -23.68
CA PHE A 192 -13.72 8.86 -24.26
C PHE A 192 -12.59 9.75 -23.74
N PHE A 193 -11.77 10.28 -24.65
CA PHE A 193 -10.68 11.18 -24.31
C PHE A 193 -11.08 12.65 -24.44
N LEU A 194 -10.83 13.41 -23.37
CA LEU A 194 -11.07 14.83 -23.29
C LEU A 194 -9.75 15.60 -23.37
N ARG A 195 -9.78 16.76 -24.04
CA ARG A 195 -8.79 17.80 -23.79
C ARG A 195 -9.06 18.45 -22.46
N LEU A 196 -7.99 18.93 -21.83
CA LEU A 196 -8.12 19.69 -20.59
C LEU A 196 -8.92 20.98 -20.83
N GLU A 197 -8.76 21.63 -21.98
CA GLU A 197 -9.51 22.84 -22.34
C GLU A 197 -11.02 22.59 -22.50
N ASP A 198 -11.43 21.35 -22.75
CA ASP A 198 -12.83 20.94 -22.86
C ASP A 198 -13.44 20.54 -21.50
N MET A 199 -12.64 20.48 -20.44
CA MET A 199 -13.08 20.20 -19.06
C MET A 199 -13.33 21.50 -18.30
N ASP A 200 -14.42 21.57 -17.54
CA ASP A 200 -14.63 22.68 -16.61
C ASP A 200 -13.63 22.65 -15.43
N GLU A 201 -13.37 23.81 -14.85
CA GLU A 201 -12.38 23.97 -13.77
C GLU A 201 -12.66 23.08 -12.55
N SER A 202 -13.94 22.80 -12.25
CA SER A 202 -14.31 21.94 -11.14
C SER A 202 -13.84 20.51 -11.41
N ARG A 203 -14.12 19.97 -12.59
CA ARG A 203 -13.65 18.63 -13.00
C ARG A 203 -12.13 18.54 -13.07
N GLN A 204 -11.45 19.59 -13.57
CA GLN A 204 -9.99 19.63 -13.58
C GLN A 204 -9.42 19.54 -12.15
N THR A 205 -10.03 20.26 -11.20
CA THR A 205 -9.62 20.25 -9.79
C THR A 205 -9.85 18.89 -9.15
N VAL A 206 -11.00 18.26 -9.40
CA VAL A 206 -11.31 16.90 -8.93
C VAL A 206 -10.29 15.92 -9.49
N MET A 207 -10.11 15.88 -10.82
CA MET A 207 -9.12 15.00 -11.47
C MET A 207 -7.71 15.19 -10.88
N ALA A 208 -7.24 16.44 -10.75
CA ALA A 208 -5.90 16.71 -10.22
C ALA A 208 -5.73 16.21 -8.77
N THR A 209 -6.77 16.37 -7.95
CA THR A 209 -6.77 15.90 -6.55
C THR A 209 -6.82 14.38 -6.47
N GLU A 210 -7.73 13.76 -7.22
CA GLU A 210 -7.98 12.32 -7.16
C GLU A 210 -6.84 11.50 -7.77
N LEU A 211 -6.18 12.01 -8.81
CA LEU A 211 -4.99 11.39 -9.41
C LEU A 211 -3.68 11.78 -8.70
N SER A 212 -3.76 12.66 -7.69
CA SER A 212 -2.58 13.17 -6.96
C SER A 212 -1.50 13.73 -7.91
N LEU A 213 -1.91 14.52 -8.90
CA LEU A 213 -1.00 15.06 -9.92
C LEU A 213 0.04 16.01 -9.30
N PRO A 214 1.30 16.00 -9.81
CA PRO A 214 2.27 17.03 -9.47
C PRO A 214 1.72 18.43 -9.81
N LYS A 215 2.09 19.43 -9.01
CA LYS A 215 1.54 20.80 -9.15
C LYS A 215 1.87 21.47 -10.49
N ASP A 216 2.99 21.06 -11.09
CA ASP A 216 3.52 21.56 -12.36
C ASP A 216 3.22 20.62 -13.54
N GLU A 217 2.47 19.54 -13.31
CA GLU A 217 2.15 18.58 -14.35
C GLU A 217 1.19 19.20 -15.36
N LYS A 218 1.51 18.99 -16.64
CA LYS A 218 0.69 19.47 -17.74
C LYS A 218 -0.01 18.28 -18.39
N ILE A 219 -1.32 18.19 -18.19
CA ILE A 219 -2.14 17.14 -18.78
C ILE A 219 -2.31 17.37 -20.28
N VAL A 220 -2.01 16.34 -21.05
CA VAL A 220 -2.14 16.28 -22.51
C VAL A 220 -3.52 15.78 -22.89
N ALA A 221 -3.97 14.71 -22.25
CA ALA A 221 -5.28 14.12 -22.46
C ALA A 221 -5.75 13.42 -21.18
N PHE A 222 -7.06 13.34 -20.99
CA PHE A 222 -7.66 12.61 -19.89
C PHE A 222 -8.75 11.67 -20.40
N GLN A 223 -8.64 10.40 -20.00
CA GLN A 223 -9.69 9.40 -20.18
C GLN A 223 -10.52 9.34 -18.90
N ASP A 224 -11.77 9.78 -18.98
CA ASP A 224 -12.68 9.62 -17.85
C ASP A 224 -13.28 8.21 -17.88
N LEU A 225 -13.02 7.43 -16.83
CA LEU A 225 -13.54 6.06 -16.69
C LEU A 225 -14.87 6.03 -15.92
N THR A 226 -15.39 7.17 -15.48
CA THR A 226 -16.66 7.24 -14.73
C THR A 226 -17.86 7.36 -15.68
N LYS A 227 -18.96 6.67 -15.35
CA LYS A 227 -20.20 6.72 -16.15
C LYS A 227 -20.79 8.13 -16.24
N GLU A 228 -20.68 8.88 -15.14
CA GLU A 228 -21.19 10.25 -15.02
C GLU A 228 -20.19 11.31 -15.50
N ARG A 229 -18.99 10.90 -15.93
CA ARG A 229 -17.89 11.78 -16.33
C ARG A 229 -17.51 12.76 -15.22
N SER A 230 -17.45 12.32 -13.97
CA SER A 230 -17.10 13.15 -12.81
C SER A 230 -15.62 13.55 -12.77
N GLY A 231 -14.74 12.82 -13.47
CA GLY A 231 -13.29 13.00 -13.40
C GLY A 231 -12.62 12.36 -12.19
N GLU A 232 -13.38 11.65 -11.34
CA GLU A 232 -12.85 11.01 -10.11
C GLU A 232 -12.01 9.76 -10.39
N ARG A 233 -12.22 9.12 -11.55
CA ARG A 233 -11.45 7.97 -12.01
C ARG A 233 -11.15 8.10 -13.48
N GLY A 234 -9.93 7.72 -13.84
CA GLY A 234 -9.49 7.86 -15.21
C GLY A 234 -8.01 7.60 -15.38
N ILE A 235 -7.55 7.81 -16.61
CA ILE A 235 -6.15 7.79 -17.00
C ILE A 235 -5.81 9.17 -17.54
N ALA A 236 -4.93 9.90 -16.84
CA ALA A 236 -4.35 11.13 -17.34
C ALA A 236 -3.01 10.84 -18.02
N VAL A 237 -2.88 11.35 -19.24
CA VAL A 237 -1.64 11.37 -20.01
C VAL A 237 -1.01 12.74 -19.78
N GLY A 238 0.08 12.80 -19.04
CA GLY A 238 0.81 14.03 -18.72
C GLY A 238 2.03 14.26 -19.61
N CYS A 239 2.77 15.32 -19.32
CA CYS A 239 4.09 15.54 -19.90
C CYS A 239 5.17 14.73 -19.16
N GLY A 240 4.98 14.40 -17.88
CA GLY A 240 5.93 13.57 -17.12
C GLY A 240 5.67 12.06 -17.15
N GLY A 241 4.43 11.64 -17.38
CA GLY A 241 4.05 10.23 -17.27
C GLY A 241 2.56 9.95 -17.45
N LEU A 242 2.19 8.70 -17.17
CA LEU A 242 0.79 8.29 -16.98
C LEU A 242 0.43 8.38 -15.52
N TYR A 243 -0.80 8.81 -15.25
CA TYR A 243 -1.40 8.85 -13.93
C TYR A 243 -2.79 8.23 -14.01
N TRP A 244 -3.15 7.41 -13.03
CA TRP A 244 -4.48 6.80 -12.98
C TRP A 244 -4.88 6.58 -11.54
N LYS A 245 -6.18 6.54 -11.27
CA LYS A 245 -6.67 6.17 -9.94
C LYS A 245 -7.27 4.78 -9.99
N ASN A 246 -6.64 3.89 -9.23
CA ASN A 246 -7.18 2.58 -8.98
C ASN A 246 -8.37 2.64 -8.03
N GLY A 247 -9.40 1.87 -8.39
CA GLY A 247 -10.53 1.66 -7.51
C GLY A 247 -10.11 0.89 -6.27
N PHE A 248 -11.01 0.82 -5.30
CA PHE A 248 -10.79 0.05 -4.10
C PHE A 248 -10.53 -1.45 -4.39
N PHE A 249 -11.12 -1.97 -5.47
CA PHE A 249 -11.02 -3.37 -5.88
C PHE A 249 -9.73 -3.73 -6.61
N THR A 250 -8.92 -2.76 -7.02
CA THR A 250 -7.71 -3.01 -7.80
C THR A 250 -6.53 -3.26 -6.86
N GLY A 251 -5.80 -4.36 -7.10
CA GLY A 251 -4.74 -4.84 -6.22
C GLY A 251 -3.52 -3.91 -6.17
N SER A 252 -3.20 -3.25 -7.28
CA SER A 252 -2.12 -2.26 -7.33
C SER A 252 -2.51 -0.94 -6.66
N LYS A 253 -1.58 -0.35 -5.90
CA LYS A 253 -1.64 1.06 -5.47
C LYS A 253 -0.74 1.99 -6.26
N ILE A 254 0.08 1.43 -7.15
CA ILE A 254 0.83 2.22 -8.12
C ILE A 254 -0.20 2.84 -9.06
N CYS A 255 -0.23 4.17 -9.02
CA CYS A 255 -1.14 5.05 -9.73
C CYS A 255 -0.41 5.96 -10.73
N TRP A 256 0.88 5.76 -10.93
CA TRP A 256 1.66 6.56 -11.86
C TRP A 256 2.89 5.81 -12.41
N ILE A 257 3.34 6.19 -13.60
CA ILE A 257 4.61 5.76 -14.17
C ILE A 257 5.22 6.87 -15.05
N SER A 258 6.51 7.14 -14.88
CA SER A 258 7.23 8.12 -15.70
C SER A 258 7.39 7.63 -17.14
N TRP A 259 7.56 8.55 -18.09
CA TRP A 259 7.85 8.18 -19.47
C TRP A 259 9.14 7.37 -19.64
N GLU A 260 10.17 7.64 -18.84
CA GLU A 260 11.42 6.87 -18.89
C GLU A 260 11.20 5.40 -18.54
N ASN A 261 10.37 5.11 -17.55
CA ASN A 261 10.09 3.75 -17.11
C ASN A 261 9.01 3.08 -17.98
N PHE A 262 8.02 3.84 -18.45
CA PHE A 262 6.90 3.30 -19.20
C PHE A 262 7.31 2.75 -20.56
N VAL A 263 8.24 3.41 -21.25
CA VAL A 263 8.66 3.05 -22.61
C VAL A 263 9.18 1.61 -22.72
N ASP A 264 9.82 1.11 -21.67
CA ASP A 264 10.42 -0.23 -21.63
C ASP A 264 9.62 -1.21 -20.75
N ALA A 265 8.51 -0.77 -20.17
CA ALA A 265 7.65 -1.61 -19.35
C ALA A 265 6.88 -2.63 -20.21
N GLU A 266 6.65 -3.83 -19.67
CA GLU A 266 5.77 -4.81 -20.29
C GLU A 266 4.30 -4.42 -20.05
N VAL A 267 3.46 -4.44 -21.08
CA VAL A 267 2.02 -4.18 -20.95
C VAL A 267 1.27 -5.45 -21.27
N ASN A 268 0.40 -5.89 -20.36
CA ASN A 268 -0.36 -7.14 -20.47
C ASN A 268 -1.83 -6.92 -20.06
N THR A 269 -2.73 -7.72 -20.61
CA THR A 269 -4.13 -7.78 -20.17
C THR A 269 -4.34 -8.93 -19.20
N ASP A 270 -5.08 -8.72 -18.12
CA ASP A 270 -5.53 -9.82 -17.28
C ASP A 270 -6.84 -10.42 -17.83
N PRO A 271 -6.86 -11.69 -18.27
CA PRO A 271 -8.06 -12.31 -18.80
C PRO A 271 -9.14 -12.58 -17.73
N SER A 272 -8.84 -12.39 -16.44
CA SER A 272 -9.73 -12.76 -15.34
C SER A 272 -10.56 -11.60 -14.79
N ASP A 273 -10.02 -10.38 -14.74
CA ASP A 273 -10.65 -9.22 -14.09
C ASP A 273 -10.75 -7.97 -14.98
N ALA A 274 -10.46 -8.10 -16.28
CA ALA A 274 -10.56 -7.02 -17.26
C ALA A 274 -9.61 -5.83 -17.01
N ASP A 275 -8.61 -5.98 -16.15
CA ASP A 275 -7.63 -4.93 -15.89
C ASP A 275 -6.43 -5.00 -16.85
N VAL A 276 -5.67 -3.90 -16.90
CA VAL A 276 -4.44 -3.80 -17.70
C VAL A 276 -3.25 -3.64 -16.77
N TRP A 277 -2.22 -4.46 -16.97
CA TRP A 277 -0.99 -4.44 -16.20
C TRP A 277 0.11 -3.71 -16.98
N ILE A 278 0.84 -2.84 -16.28
CA ILE A 278 2.08 -2.20 -16.68
C ILE A 278 3.15 -2.71 -15.72
N ALA A 279 4.12 -3.47 -16.22
CA ALA A 279 5.05 -4.24 -15.41
C ALA A 279 4.32 -5.22 -14.44
N PRO A 280 5.05 -6.06 -13.67
CA PRO A 280 4.41 -7.07 -12.82
C PRO A 280 3.60 -6.54 -11.63
N SER A 281 3.70 -5.24 -11.31
CA SER A 281 3.18 -4.67 -10.06
C SER A 281 2.30 -3.44 -10.24
N MET A 282 2.09 -2.95 -11.47
CA MET A 282 1.22 -1.80 -11.73
C MET A 282 -0.01 -2.26 -12.50
N GLN A 283 -1.16 -2.21 -11.86
CA GLN A 283 -2.44 -2.56 -12.46
C GLN A 283 -3.24 -1.28 -12.67
N ILE A 284 -3.98 -1.18 -13.78
CA ILE A 284 -4.95 -0.13 -14.06
C ILE A 284 -6.34 -0.76 -13.95
N GLY A 285 -7.06 -0.35 -12.91
CA GLY A 285 -8.41 -0.81 -12.61
C GLY A 285 -9.48 -0.17 -13.48
N LEU A 286 -9.95 -0.88 -14.51
CA LEU A 286 -10.90 -0.32 -15.49
C LEU A 286 -12.35 -0.48 -15.01
N GLY A 287 -12.66 -1.61 -14.38
CA GLY A 287 -14.00 -1.90 -13.87
C GLY A 287 -15.00 -2.38 -14.92
N GLU A 288 -14.71 -2.26 -16.22
CA GLU A 288 -15.50 -2.82 -17.31
C GLU A 288 -14.61 -3.48 -18.39
N GLU A 289 -14.94 -4.73 -18.76
CA GLU A 289 -14.23 -5.51 -19.80
C GLU A 289 -14.21 -4.83 -21.16
N SER A 290 -15.25 -4.07 -21.49
CA SER A 290 -15.35 -3.32 -22.75
C SER A 290 -14.27 -2.24 -22.92
N GLN A 291 -13.64 -1.83 -21.83
CA GLN A 291 -12.58 -0.80 -21.82
C GLN A 291 -11.18 -1.41 -21.95
N GLN A 292 -11.00 -2.67 -21.53
CA GLN A 292 -9.69 -3.33 -21.46
C GLN A 292 -8.95 -3.29 -22.78
N LYS A 293 -9.61 -3.76 -23.85
CA LYS A 293 -9.00 -3.81 -25.19
C LYS A 293 -8.57 -2.42 -25.65
N THR A 294 -9.43 -1.41 -25.50
CA THR A 294 -9.16 -0.05 -25.96
C THR A 294 -8.00 0.58 -25.20
N VAL A 295 -7.97 0.42 -23.86
CA VAL A 295 -6.87 0.95 -23.03
C VAL A 295 -5.57 0.22 -23.34
N TYR A 296 -5.60 -1.10 -23.49
CA TYR A 296 -4.43 -1.89 -23.85
C TYR A 296 -3.83 -1.47 -25.20
N GLU A 297 -4.67 -1.37 -26.25
CA GLU A 297 -4.24 -0.95 -27.59
C GLU A 297 -3.67 0.48 -27.57
N LEU A 298 -4.29 1.39 -26.81
CA LEU A 298 -3.77 2.74 -26.64
C LEU A 298 -2.40 2.76 -25.95
N LEU A 299 -2.23 2.02 -24.86
CA LEU A 299 -0.96 2.01 -24.12
C LEU A 299 0.18 1.50 -25.00
N LEU A 300 -0.06 0.46 -25.81
CA LEU A 300 0.91 -0.01 -26.80
C LEU A 300 1.22 1.07 -27.85
N ALA A 301 0.21 1.75 -28.37
CA ALA A 301 0.40 2.81 -29.35
C ALA A 301 1.20 4.00 -28.78
N ILE A 302 0.93 4.38 -27.52
CA ILE A 302 1.72 5.40 -26.80
C ILE A 302 3.17 4.92 -26.64
N GLN A 303 3.39 3.66 -26.21
CA GLN A 303 4.76 3.14 -26.06
C GLN A 303 5.54 3.20 -27.38
N ASP A 304 4.93 2.76 -28.48
CA ASP A 304 5.61 2.74 -29.78
C ASP A 304 5.96 4.15 -30.29
N GLU A 305 5.08 5.13 -30.10
CA GLU A 305 5.37 6.52 -30.46
C GLU A 305 6.49 7.10 -29.59
N LEU A 306 6.46 6.85 -28.28
CA LEU A 306 7.52 7.32 -27.37
C LEU A 306 8.88 6.68 -27.66
N ARG A 307 8.92 5.39 -28.03
CA ARG A 307 10.14 4.70 -28.50
C ARG A 307 10.72 5.39 -29.74
N GLN A 308 9.88 5.69 -30.72
CA GLN A 308 10.31 6.40 -31.94
C GLN A 308 10.90 7.78 -31.63
N MET A 309 10.27 8.55 -30.72
CA MET A 309 10.79 9.85 -30.30
C MET A 309 12.16 9.72 -29.61
N ARG A 310 12.29 8.76 -28.68
CA ARG A 310 13.55 8.48 -27.97
C ARG A 310 14.68 8.09 -28.93
N ASP A 311 14.37 7.26 -29.92
CA ASP A 311 15.35 6.77 -30.90
C ASP A 311 15.78 7.88 -31.86
N GLN A 312 14.84 8.72 -32.33
CA GLN A 312 15.13 9.89 -33.15
C GLN A 312 16.03 10.89 -32.42
N HIS A 313 15.75 11.16 -31.14
CA HIS A 313 16.57 12.02 -30.31
C HIS A 313 18.00 11.46 -30.17
N SER A 314 18.13 10.17 -29.87
CA SER A 314 19.42 9.49 -29.72
C SER A 314 20.26 9.53 -31.02
N GLY A 315 19.61 9.34 -32.18
CA GLY A 315 20.27 9.46 -33.49
C GLY A 315 20.74 10.88 -33.79
N SER A 316 19.94 11.90 -33.45
CA SER A 316 20.31 13.31 -33.64
C SER A 316 21.54 13.69 -32.80
N VAL A 317 21.57 13.31 -31.51
CA VAL A 317 22.70 13.59 -30.60
C VAL A 317 24.00 12.94 -31.09
N ALA A 318 23.93 11.73 -31.64
CA ALA A 318 25.12 11.03 -32.16
C ALA A 318 25.73 11.70 -33.41
N THR A 319 24.92 12.42 -34.19
CA THR A 319 25.36 13.04 -35.46
C THR A 319 25.85 14.48 -35.35
N SER A 320 25.74 15.10 -34.17
CA SER A 320 26.22 16.47 -33.96
C SER A 320 27.75 16.48 -33.73
N PRO A 321 28.57 16.95 -34.70
CA PRO A 321 30.02 17.02 -34.52
C PRO A 321 30.36 18.03 -33.42
N ARG A 322 31.16 17.59 -32.44
CA ARG A 322 31.70 18.42 -31.37
C ARG A 322 32.66 19.50 -31.87
#